data_AF-A0A1V4APR9-F1
#
_entry.id   AF-A0A1V4APR9-F1
#
_cell.length_a   1.000
_cell.length_b   1.000
_cell.length_c   1.000
_cell.angle_alpha   90.00
_cell.angle_beta   90.00
_cell.angle_gamma   90.00
#
_symmetry.space_group_name_H-M   'P 1'
#
loop_
_entity.id
_entity.type
_entity.pdbx_description
1 polymer ?
#
loop_
_entity_poly.entity_id
_entity_poly.type
_entity_poly.pdbx_seq_one_letter_code
_entity_poly.pdbx_strand_id
1 'polypeptide(L)'
;RLWRSLHELLNRKHITRYDLLMHIGALKKEAGRDFGLVRISLPNPQEPVNENTFHFSLDRERLRRTLLREGRDLLRSNMQAASPETVWESYLLLTRREQAFKDLKGSLSIRPIWHQLEKRIEAHIFVSFLAFCLHTTLRNLARGRAAGLTSEAILEKLSSMQMIDVHLPTTDGRHIVMSRYTQPEKDVSLLLAQLGLSPPEQPPPKIYASGQIGL
;
A
#
# COMPACT_ATOMS: atom_id res chain seq x y z
N ARG A 1 19.88 -22.96 -0.39
CA ARG A 1 21.01 -22.07 -0.08
C ARG A 1 21.71 -22.53 1.20
N LEU A 2 21.03 -22.57 2.35
CA LEU A 2 21.56 -23.10 3.63
C LEU A 2 22.34 -24.42 3.50
N TRP A 3 21.76 -25.44 2.85
CA TRP A 3 22.39 -26.76 2.67
C TRP A 3 23.73 -26.73 1.94
N ARG A 4 23.86 -25.84 0.95
CA ARG A 4 25.08 -25.64 0.16
C ARG A 4 26.14 -24.95 1.00
N SER A 5 25.76 -23.91 1.74
CA SER A 5 26.67 -23.18 2.62
C SER A 5 27.19 -24.03 3.79
N LEU A 6 26.39 -24.98 4.29
CA LEU A 6 26.86 -25.94 5.30
C LEU A 6 27.90 -26.92 4.74
N HIS A 7 27.72 -27.41 3.50
CA HIS A 7 28.74 -28.20 2.81
C HIS A 7 30.02 -27.40 2.54
N GLU A 8 29.89 -26.12 2.18
CA GLU A 8 31.04 -25.22 2.01
C GLU A 8 31.82 -25.02 3.31
N LEU A 9 31.13 -24.91 4.46
CA LEU A 9 31.78 -24.83 5.77
C LEU A 9 32.48 -26.13 6.18
N LEU A 10 31.89 -27.29 5.86
CA LEU A 10 32.49 -28.60 6.13
C LEU A 10 33.80 -28.80 5.32
N ASN A 11 33.84 -28.31 4.08
CA ASN A 11 34.99 -28.46 3.19
C ASN A 11 36.14 -27.45 3.44
N ARG A 12 36.02 -26.56 4.44
CA ARG A 12 37.09 -25.61 4.79
C ARG A 12 38.17 -26.30 5.63
N LYS A 13 39.39 -26.37 5.10
CA LYS A 13 40.53 -27.07 5.70
C LYS A 13 40.99 -26.56 7.08
N HIS A 14 40.74 -25.28 7.39
CA HIS A 14 41.12 -24.68 8.68
C HIS A 14 40.04 -23.68 9.12
N ILE A 15 39.12 -24.11 9.98
CA ILE A 15 38.12 -23.24 10.61
C ILE A 15 38.21 -23.39 12.12
N THR A 16 38.29 -22.26 12.84
CA THR A 16 38.23 -22.29 14.30
C THR A 16 36.79 -22.52 14.76
N ARG A 17 36.61 -23.04 15.98
CA ARG A 17 35.28 -23.16 16.60
C ARG A 17 34.54 -21.82 16.61
N TYR A 18 35.25 -20.74 16.94
CA TYR A 18 34.66 -19.40 17.02
C TYR A 18 34.14 -18.95 15.66
N ASP A 19 34.95 -19.09 14.61
CA ASP A 19 34.55 -18.74 13.24
C ASP A 19 33.39 -19.60 12.74
N LEU A 20 33.38 -20.89 13.08
CA LEU A 20 32.29 -21.80 12.77
C LEU A 20 30.98 -21.32 13.41
N LEU A 21 31.00 -20.98 14.71
CA LEU A 21 29.83 -20.48 15.41
C LEU A 21 29.32 -19.15 14.82
N MET A 22 30.24 -18.25 14.45
CA MET A 22 29.90 -16.98 13.79
C MET A 22 29.20 -17.21 12.44
N HIS A 23 29.73 -18.10 11.60
CA HIS A 23 29.13 -18.43 10.31
C HIS A 23 27.77 -19.12 10.48
N ILE A 24 27.63 -20.03 11.44
CA ILE A 24 26.35 -20.69 11.74
C ILE A 24 25.32 -19.68 12.25
N GLY A 25 25.75 -18.70 13.06
CA GLY A 25 24.91 -17.58 13.48
C GLY A 25 24.41 -16.75 12.30
N ALA A 26 25.28 -16.43 11.34
CA ALA A 26 24.91 -15.73 10.10
C ALA A 26 23.93 -16.56 9.26
N LEU A 27 24.21 -17.86 9.07
CA LEU A 27 23.33 -18.78 8.35
C LEU A 27 21.98 -18.95 9.02
N LYS A 28 21.92 -18.94 10.36
CA LYS A 28 20.66 -18.95 11.12
C LYS A 28 19.84 -17.69 10.85
N LYS A 29 20.49 -16.52 10.80
CA LYS A 29 19.83 -15.26 10.47
C LYS A 29 19.28 -15.26 9.04
N GLU A 30 20.06 -15.73 8.07
CA GLU A 30 19.65 -15.78 6.66
C GLU A 30 18.55 -16.83 6.38
N ALA A 31 18.66 -18.02 6.97
CA ALA A 31 17.70 -19.09 6.75
C ALA A 31 16.40 -18.93 7.57
N GLY A 32 16.38 -18.06 8.58
CA GLY A 32 15.20 -17.78 9.38
C GLY A 32 14.57 -19.04 9.97
N ARG A 33 13.29 -19.31 9.64
CA ARG A 33 12.54 -20.47 10.15
C ARG A 33 13.07 -21.81 9.60
N ASP A 34 13.65 -21.79 8.41
CA ASP A 34 14.12 -23.01 7.73
C ASP A 34 15.38 -23.59 8.38
N PHE A 35 16.11 -22.78 9.15
CA PHE A 35 17.25 -23.25 9.93
C PHE A 35 16.85 -24.39 10.90
N GLY A 36 15.61 -24.36 11.40
CA GLY A 36 15.09 -25.42 12.28
C GLY A 36 14.92 -26.78 11.59
N LEU A 37 14.94 -26.83 10.26
CA LEU A 37 14.79 -28.08 9.48
C LEU A 37 16.10 -28.89 9.42
N VAL A 38 17.23 -28.28 9.78
CA VAL A 38 18.54 -28.92 9.77
C VAL A 38 19.00 -29.17 11.20
N ARG A 39 19.35 -30.42 11.51
CA ARG A 39 20.05 -30.77 12.76
C ARG A 39 21.53 -30.57 12.51
N ILE A 40 22.15 -29.70 13.29
CA ILE A 40 23.58 -29.43 13.23
C ILE A 40 24.19 -29.86 14.56
N SER A 41 25.11 -30.81 14.50
CA SER A 41 25.96 -31.17 15.62
C SER A 41 27.19 -30.29 15.58
N LEU A 42 27.48 -29.63 16.70
CA LEU A 42 28.63 -28.75 16.85
C LEU A 42 29.69 -29.48 17.70
N PRO A 43 30.99 -29.20 17.47
CA PRO A 43 32.04 -29.76 18.30
C PRO A 43 31.84 -29.37 19.78
N ASN A 44 32.55 -30.00 20.70
CA ASN A 44 32.74 -29.46 22.06
C ASN A 44 33.86 -28.41 22.10
N PRO A 45 33.95 -27.57 23.16
CA PRO A 45 34.95 -26.49 23.25
C PRO A 45 36.41 -26.91 23.04
N GLN A 46 36.74 -28.18 23.31
CA GLN A 46 38.11 -28.74 23.25
C GLN A 46 38.33 -29.65 22.04
N GLU A 47 37.31 -29.84 21.20
CA GLU A 47 37.37 -30.74 20.04
C GLU A 47 37.71 -29.98 18.75
N PRO A 48 38.57 -30.53 17.87
CA PRO A 48 38.83 -29.96 16.56
C PRO A 48 37.57 -30.04 15.70
N VAL A 49 37.37 -29.06 14.81
CA VAL A 49 36.30 -29.09 13.80
C VAL A 49 36.68 -30.09 12.71
N ASN A 50 35.98 -31.23 12.65
CA ASN A 50 36.16 -32.25 11.62
C ASN A 50 34.80 -32.92 11.31
N GLU A 51 34.76 -33.84 10.35
CA GLU A 51 33.52 -34.51 9.93
C GLU A 51 32.82 -35.30 11.06
N ASN A 52 33.56 -35.73 12.08
CA ASN A 52 32.99 -36.45 13.23
C ASN A 52 32.35 -35.50 14.24
N THR A 53 32.95 -34.32 14.46
CA THR A 53 32.52 -33.35 15.49
C THR A 53 31.57 -32.29 14.93
N PHE A 54 31.65 -32.00 13.64
CA PHE A 54 30.74 -31.12 12.91
C PHE A 54 30.07 -31.88 11.76
N HIS A 55 28.82 -32.26 11.98
CA HIS A 55 28.00 -32.91 10.96
C HIS A 55 26.59 -32.33 11.01
N PHE A 56 25.91 -32.36 9.86
CA PHE A 56 24.54 -31.89 9.75
C PHE A 56 23.69 -32.87 8.97
N SER A 57 22.42 -32.96 9.35
CA SER A 57 21.46 -33.81 8.69
C SER A 57 20.13 -33.07 8.56
N LEU A 58 19.38 -33.40 7.51
CA LEU A 58 18.05 -32.87 7.32
C LEU A 58 17.07 -33.62 8.23
N ASP A 59 16.33 -32.89 9.06
CA ASP A 59 15.25 -33.47 9.85
C ASP A 59 14.07 -33.77 8.91
N ARG A 60 14.07 -34.97 8.34
CA ARG A 60 13.06 -35.39 7.36
C ARG A 60 11.65 -35.42 7.95
N GLU A 61 11.49 -35.73 9.23
CA GLU A 61 10.18 -35.71 9.88
C GLU A 61 9.65 -34.29 10.04
N ARG A 62 10.50 -33.38 10.54
CA ARG A 62 10.13 -31.98 10.69
C ARG A 62 9.85 -31.34 9.34
N LEU A 63 10.67 -31.63 8.32
CA LEU A 63 10.43 -31.18 6.95
C LEU A 63 9.08 -31.66 6.42
N ARG A 64 8.75 -32.95 6.56
CA ARG A 64 7.44 -33.49 6.15
C ARG A 64 6.29 -32.77 6.86
N ARG A 65 6.38 -32.55 8.18
CA ARG A 65 5.35 -31.82 8.94
C ARG A 65 5.21 -30.37 8.50
N THR A 66 6.32 -29.69 8.22
CA THR A 66 6.31 -28.31 7.73
C THR A 66 5.67 -28.23 6.35
N LEU A 67 6.09 -29.09 5.41
CA LEU A 67 5.50 -29.16 4.06
C LEU A 67 4.00 -29.46 4.10
N LEU A 68 3.54 -30.35 5.00
CA LEU A 68 2.12 -30.64 5.17
C LEU A 68 1.32 -29.43 5.67
N ARG A 69 1.96 -28.50 6.38
CA ARG A 69 1.35 -27.30 6.96
C ARG A 69 1.54 -26.05 6.11
N GLU A 70 2.47 -26.06 5.16
CA GLU A 70 2.64 -24.97 4.21
C GLU A 70 1.36 -24.75 3.39
N GLY A 71 1.06 -23.48 3.09
CA GLY A 71 -0.14 -23.10 2.35
C GLY A 71 -1.44 -23.21 3.14
N ARG A 72 -1.41 -23.50 4.45
CA ARG A 72 -2.60 -23.50 5.30
C ARG A 72 -2.68 -22.20 6.09
N ASP A 73 -3.73 -21.42 5.83
CA ASP A 73 -4.08 -20.26 6.63
C ASP A 73 -5.09 -20.64 7.72
N LEU A 74 -4.82 -20.21 8.95
CA LEU A 74 -5.73 -20.38 10.08
C LEU A 74 -6.39 -19.03 10.39
N LEU A 75 -7.68 -18.91 10.07
CA LEU A 75 -8.49 -17.78 10.51
C LEU A 75 -9.21 -18.12 11.82
N ARG A 76 -8.97 -17.30 12.84
CA ARG A 76 -9.71 -17.35 14.10
C ARG A 76 -10.70 -16.20 14.12
N SER A 77 -12.00 -16.51 14.23
CA SER A 77 -13.09 -15.54 14.26
C SER A 77 -14.00 -15.78 15.47
N ASN A 78 -14.63 -14.71 15.95
CA ASN A 78 -15.71 -14.75 16.95
C ASN A 78 -17.11 -14.79 16.29
N MET A 79 -17.19 -14.77 14.96
CA MET A 79 -18.45 -14.87 14.21
C MET A 79 -19.05 -16.26 14.41
N GLN A 80 -20.08 -16.34 15.26
CA GLN A 80 -20.85 -17.58 15.47
C GLN A 80 -21.80 -17.80 14.29
N ALA A 81 -21.92 -19.05 13.81
CA ALA A 81 -22.80 -19.45 12.71
C ALA A 81 -22.52 -18.82 11.32
N ALA A 82 -21.36 -18.20 11.10
CA ALA A 82 -20.95 -17.76 9.77
C ALA A 82 -20.35 -18.94 8.97
N SER A 83 -20.64 -18.99 7.68
CA SER A 83 -19.97 -19.92 6.77
C SER A 83 -18.47 -19.62 6.71
N PRO A 84 -17.59 -20.62 6.51
CA PRO A 84 -16.16 -20.39 6.31
C PRO A 84 -15.87 -19.36 5.21
N GLU A 85 -16.67 -19.34 4.14
CA GLU A 85 -16.59 -18.42 3.02
C GLU A 85 -16.81 -16.97 3.48
N THR A 86 -17.85 -16.72 4.28
CA THR A 86 -18.13 -15.38 4.84
C THR A 86 -17.02 -14.89 5.75
N VAL A 87 -16.43 -15.78 6.55
CA VAL A 87 -15.28 -15.43 7.42
C VAL A 87 -14.07 -15.06 6.57
N TRP A 88 -13.82 -15.82 5.51
CA TRP A 88 -12.74 -15.53 4.55
C TRP A 88 -12.96 -14.22 3.80
N GLU A 89 -14.15 -13.97 3.27
CA GLU A 89 -14.50 -12.71 2.59
C GLU A 89 -14.33 -11.50 3.51
N SER A 90 -14.78 -11.63 4.76
CA SER A 90 -14.64 -10.60 5.78
C SER A 90 -13.17 -10.34 6.12
N TYR A 91 -12.34 -11.39 6.15
CA TYR A 91 -10.89 -11.26 6.29
C TYR A 91 -10.28 -10.50 5.10
N LEU A 92 -10.68 -10.80 3.86
CA LEU A 92 -10.22 -10.08 2.66
C LEU A 92 -10.60 -8.59 2.66
N LEU A 93 -11.64 -8.18 3.41
CA LEU A 93 -11.95 -6.75 3.59
C LEU A 93 -10.81 -5.99 4.30
N LEU A 94 -9.97 -6.66 5.11
CA LEU A 94 -8.78 -6.03 5.70
C LEU A 94 -7.82 -5.56 4.62
N THR A 95 -7.58 -6.37 3.58
CA THR A 95 -6.75 -5.98 2.44
C THR A 95 -7.35 -4.77 1.72
N ARG A 96 -8.68 -4.70 1.57
CA ARG A 96 -9.34 -3.52 0.98
C ARG A 96 -9.14 -2.26 1.84
N ARG A 97 -9.23 -2.39 3.17
CA ARG A 97 -8.94 -1.29 4.10
C ARG A 97 -7.49 -0.83 3.98
N GLU A 98 -6.54 -1.76 3.97
CA GLU A 98 -5.12 -1.42 3.78
C GLU A 98 -4.87 -0.69 2.47
N GLN A 99 -5.49 -1.16 1.38
CA GLN A 99 -5.39 -0.48 0.09
C GLN A 99 -5.96 0.94 0.17
N ALA A 100 -7.11 1.13 0.81
CA ALA A 100 -7.67 2.47 1.03
C ALA A 100 -6.71 3.42 1.77
N PHE A 101 -6.03 2.93 2.80
CA PHE A 101 -5.00 3.72 3.49
C PHE A 101 -3.77 4.00 2.62
N LYS A 102 -3.39 3.08 1.74
CA LYS A 102 -2.31 3.31 0.76
C LYS A 102 -2.73 4.39 -0.25
N ASP A 103 -3.94 4.32 -0.79
CA ASP A 103 -4.47 5.29 -1.76
C ASP A 103 -4.55 6.70 -1.15
N LEU A 104 -5.04 6.82 0.09
CA LEU A 104 -5.08 8.08 0.84
C LEU A 104 -3.70 8.71 1.03
N LYS A 105 -2.70 7.88 1.40
CA LYS A 105 -1.32 8.35 1.63
C LYS A 105 -0.57 8.58 0.31
N GLY A 106 -0.88 7.83 -0.74
CA GLY A 106 -0.20 7.89 -2.02
C GLY A 106 -0.89 8.88 -2.94
N SER A 107 -1.86 8.38 -3.71
CA SER A 107 -2.56 9.07 -4.78
C SER A 107 -3.20 10.38 -4.34
N LEU A 108 -3.83 10.41 -3.17
CA LEU A 108 -4.51 11.61 -2.67
C LEU A 108 -3.58 12.52 -1.84
N SER A 109 -2.39 12.03 -1.46
CA SER A 109 -1.39 12.77 -0.66
C SER A 109 -1.93 13.36 0.66
N ILE A 110 -2.99 12.78 1.24
CA ILE A 110 -3.63 13.23 2.49
C ILE A 110 -2.93 12.59 3.70
N ARG A 111 -1.61 12.73 3.78
CA ARG A 111 -0.87 12.18 4.93
C ARG A 111 -1.06 13.09 6.15
N PRO A 112 -1.26 12.51 7.35
CA PRO A 112 -1.20 13.31 8.57
C PRO A 112 0.25 13.75 8.77
N ILE A 113 0.50 15.04 8.58
CA ILE A 113 1.81 15.66 8.78
C ILE A 113 1.69 16.54 10.03
N TRP A 114 2.45 16.22 11.08
CA TRP A 114 2.59 17.01 12.32
C TRP A 114 1.29 17.49 12.97
N HIS A 115 0.26 16.64 13.05
CA HIS A 115 -0.97 16.95 13.78
C HIS A 115 -0.75 16.71 15.29
N GLN A 116 -0.60 17.79 16.05
CA GLN A 116 -0.34 17.71 17.50
C GLN A 116 -1.57 18.03 18.36
N LEU A 117 -2.55 18.74 17.80
CA LEU A 117 -3.78 19.12 18.49
C LEU A 117 -4.92 18.18 18.09
N GLU A 118 -5.71 17.75 19.07
CA GLU A 118 -6.86 16.85 18.88
C GLU A 118 -7.80 17.34 17.77
N LYS A 119 -8.24 18.60 17.82
CA LYS A 119 -9.11 19.19 16.79
C LYS A 119 -8.56 19.10 15.37
N ARG A 120 -7.23 19.21 15.20
CA ARG A 120 -6.59 19.06 13.88
C ARG A 120 -6.63 17.61 13.43
N ILE A 121 -6.40 16.67 14.35
CA ILE A 121 -6.49 15.23 14.07
C ILE A 121 -7.92 14.87 13.63
N GLU A 122 -8.93 15.34 14.35
CA GLU A 122 -10.34 15.13 14.01
C GLU A 122 -10.68 15.66 12.62
N ALA A 123 -10.31 16.91 12.33
CA ALA A 123 -10.55 17.53 11.02
C ALA A 123 -9.85 16.75 9.89
N HIS A 124 -8.63 16.29 10.11
CA HIS A 124 -7.89 15.50 9.13
C HIS A 124 -8.52 14.13 8.88
N ILE A 125 -8.97 13.45 9.94
CA ILE A 125 -9.71 12.17 9.83
C ILE A 125 -11.00 12.40 9.04
N PHE A 126 -11.73 13.47 9.34
CA PHE A 126 -12.96 13.83 8.63
C PHE A 126 -12.72 14.03 7.13
N VAL A 127 -11.74 14.86 6.75
CA VAL A 127 -11.38 15.09 5.33
C VAL A 127 -10.90 13.80 4.67
N SER A 128 -10.07 13.01 5.35
CA SER A 128 -9.60 11.72 4.83
C SER A 128 -10.75 10.75 4.57
N PHE A 129 -11.75 10.72 5.46
CA PHE A 129 -12.94 9.90 5.28
C PHE A 129 -13.77 10.36 4.08
N LEU A 130 -14.00 11.66 3.92
CA LEU A 130 -14.69 12.21 2.74
C LEU A 130 -13.96 11.87 1.44
N ALA A 131 -12.64 12.06 1.42
CA ALA A 131 -11.83 11.73 0.25
C ALA A 131 -11.89 10.24 -0.09
N PHE A 132 -11.85 9.36 0.93
CA PHE A 132 -12.04 7.92 0.75
C PHE A 132 -13.41 7.56 0.17
N CYS A 133 -14.48 8.19 0.67
CA CYS A 133 -15.84 7.99 0.16
C CYS A 133 -15.94 8.39 -1.32
N LEU A 134 -15.40 9.55 -1.70
CA LEU A 134 -15.36 10.01 -3.09
C LEU A 134 -14.55 9.06 -3.99
N HIS A 135 -13.36 8.67 -3.54
CA HIS A 135 -12.48 7.78 -4.28
C HIS A 135 -13.10 6.39 -4.52
N THR A 136 -13.76 5.84 -3.50
CA THR A 136 -14.46 4.55 -3.57
C THR A 136 -15.71 4.65 -4.44
N THR A 137 -16.45 5.75 -4.37
CA THR A 137 -17.61 6.01 -5.24
C THR A 137 -17.17 6.07 -6.70
N LEU A 138 -16.10 6.80 -7.01
CA LEU A 138 -15.53 6.85 -8.35
C LEU A 138 -15.09 5.47 -8.84
N ARG A 139 -14.44 4.68 -7.98
CA ARG A 139 -14.05 3.29 -8.30
C ARG A 139 -15.26 2.43 -8.67
N ASN A 140 -16.34 2.54 -7.90
CA ASN A 140 -17.55 1.76 -8.12
C ASN A 140 -18.27 2.20 -9.41
N LEU A 141 -18.32 3.51 -9.69
CA LEU A 141 -18.84 4.05 -10.95
C LEU A 141 -18.03 3.54 -12.15
N ALA A 142 -16.70 3.58 -12.06
CA ALA A 142 -15.79 3.12 -13.10
C ALA A 142 -15.94 1.61 -13.36
N ARG A 143 -16.08 0.78 -12.31
CA ARG A 143 -16.30 -0.67 -12.47
C ARG A 143 -17.53 -1.01 -13.32
N GLY A 144 -18.61 -0.24 -13.21
CA GLY A 144 -19.84 -0.49 -13.95
C GLY A 144 -19.84 0.02 -15.40
N ARG A 145 -19.00 1.01 -15.74
CA ARG A 145 -19.12 1.77 -17.00
C ARG A 145 -17.82 1.98 -17.78
N ALA A 146 -16.67 1.85 -17.12
CA ALA A 146 -15.33 2.05 -17.68
C ALA A 146 -14.37 0.98 -17.14
N ALA A 147 -14.75 -0.30 -17.34
CA ALA A 147 -13.99 -1.44 -16.84
C ALA A 147 -12.57 -1.46 -17.42
N GLY A 148 -11.59 -1.08 -16.60
CA GLY A 148 -10.18 -1.01 -16.99
C GLY A 148 -9.45 0.22 -16.45
N LEU A 149 -10.18 1.29 -16.09
CA LEU A 149 -9.58 2.47 -15.49
C LEU A 149 -9.61 2.40 -13.96
N THR A 150 -8.48 2.77 -13.34
CA THR A 150 -8.41 2.98 -11.90
C THR A 150 -8.92 4.39 -11.55
N SER A 151 -9.35 4.58 -10.30
CA SER A 151 -9.79 5.90 -9.81
C SER A 151 -8.70 6.96 -9.99
N GLU A 152 -7.44 6.56 -9.81
CA GLU A 152 -6.27 7.41 -9.96
C GLU A 152 -6.10 7.90 -11.40
N ALA A 153 -6.18 6.99 -12.38
CA ALA A 153 -6.07 7.34 -13.79
C ALA A 153 -7.22 8.25 -14.24
N ILE A 154 -8.41 8.06 -13.68
CA ILE A 154 -9.57 8.93 -13.93
C ILE A 154 -9.30 10.34 -13.38
N LEU A 155 -8.84 10.45 -12.13
CA LEU A 155 -8.53 11.75 -11.52
C LEU A 155 -7.39 12.46 -12.25
N GLU A 156 -6.36 11.73 -12.68
CA GLU A 156 -5.26 12.26 -13.47
C GLU A 156 -5.76 12.84 -14.80
N LYS A 157 -6.62 12.12 -15.52
CA LYS A 157 -7.25 12.65 -16.74
C LYS A 157 -8.13 13.86 -16.48
N LEU A 158 -8.92 13.85 -15.40
CA LEU A 158 -9.76 14.98 -15.03
C LEU A 158 -8.93 16.22 -14.62
N SER A 159 -7.67 16.05 -14.22
CA SER A 159 -6.81 17.15 -13.79
C SER A 159 -6.42 18.13 -14.91
N SER A 160 -6.58 17.74 -16.18
CA SER A 160 -6.42 18.67 -17.31
C SER A 160 -7.54 19.71 -17.39
N MET A 161 -8.69 19.43 -16.78
CA MET A 161 -9.79 20.38 -16.62
C MET A 161 -9.51 21.28 -15.42
N GLN A 162 -9.16 22.53 -15.68
CA GLN A 162 -8.75 23.49 -14.66
C GLN A 162 -9.85 24.49 -14.38
N MET A 163 -9.98 24.93 -13.12
CA MET A 163 -10.78 26.09 -12.76
C MET A 163 -9.89 27.34 -12.83
N ILE A 164 -10.32 28.35 -13.57
CA ILE A 164 -9.62 29.62 -13.76
C ILE A 164 -10.53 30.78 -13.37
N ASP A 165 -9.94 31.83 -12.79
CA ASP A 165 -10.62 33.10 -12.55
C ASP A 165 -10.27 34.08 -13.68
N VAL A 166 -11.28 34.50 -14.43
CA VAL A 166 -11.14 35.48 -15.50
C VAL A 166 -11.51 36.85 -14.96
N HIS A 167 -10.54 37.76 -14.94
CA HIS A 167 -10.71 39.15 -14.51
C HIS A 167 -10.84 40.06 -15.74
N LEU A 168 -12.01 40.66 -15.91
CA LEU A 168 -12.29 41.60 -16.99
C LEU A 168 -12.42 43.01 -16.42
N PRO A 169 -11.57 43.98 -16.82
CA PRO A 169 -11.75 45.37 -16.47
C PRO A 169 -12.92 45.96 -17.25
N THR A 170 -13.75 46.78 -16.58
CA THR A 170 -14.83 47.53 -17.24
C THR A 170 -14.44 49.00 -17.42
N THR A 171 -15.08 49.69 -18.37
CA THR A 171 -14.80 51.09 -18.71
C THR A 171 -15.07 52.09 -17.59
N ASP A 172 -15.83 51.68 -16.57
CA ASP A 172 -16.18 52.48 -15.39
C ASP A 172 -15.30 52.17 -14.16
N GLY A 173 -14.18 51.47 -14.35
CA GLY A 173 -13.23 51.16 -13.29
C GLY A 173 -13.64 50.02 -12.36
N ARG A 174 -14.73 49.30 -12.65
CA ARG A 174 -15.08 48.05 -11.94
C ARG A 174 -14.33 46.86 -12.56
N HIS A 175 -14.34 45.74 -11.84
CA HIS A 175 -13.79 44.47 -12.31
C HIS A 175 -14.85 43.38 -12.26
N ILE A 176 -15.03 42.67 -13.36
CA ILE A 176 -15.85 41.46 -13.41
C ILE A 176 -14.93 40.26 -13.18
N VAL A 177 -15.25 39.44 -12.19
CA VAL A 177 -14.55 38.18 -11.91
C VAL A 177 -15.47 37.02 -12.26
N MET A 178 -14.97 36.10 -13.09
CA MET A 178 -15.69 34.91 -13.53
C MET A 178 -14.85 33.66 -13.28
N SER A 179 -15.27 32.83 -12.33
CA SER A 179 -14.70 31.49 -12.15
C SER A 179 -15.27 30.56 -13.21
N ARG A 180 -14.41 30.01 -14.07
CA ARG A 180 -14.76 29.20 -15.23
C ARG A 180 -13.89 27.96 -15.26
N TYR A 181 -14.45 26.81 -15.63
CA TYR A 181 -13.61 25.67 -15.96
C TYR A 181 -13.16 25.73 -17.42
N THR A 182 -12.00 25.15 -17.73
CA THR A 182 -11.53 25.00 -19.11
C THR A 182 -12.37 23.98 -19.86
N GLN A 183 -12.50 24.16 -21.18
CA GLN A 183 -13.22 23.20 -22.01
C GLN A 183 -12.52 21.83 -21.95
N PRO A 184 -13.24 20.75 -21.62
CA PRO A 184 -12.63 19.43 -21.52
C PRO A 184 -12.13 18.97 -22.90
N GLU A 185 -10.95 18.35 -22.92
CA GLU A 185 -10.43 17.69 -24.11
C GLU A 185 -11.36 16.54 -24.56
N LYS A 186 -11.15 16.04 -25.78
CA LYS A 186 -12.03 15.02 -26.37
C LYS A 186 -12.06 13.73 -25.54
N ASP A 187 -10.93 13.32 -24.99
CA ASP A 187 -10.83 12.09 -24.21
C ASP A 187 -11.45 12.26 -22.80
N VAL A 188 -11.30 13.43 -22.18
CA VAL A 188 -11.98 13.80 -20.92
C VAL A 188 -13.49 13.87 -21.12
N SER A 189 -13.94 14.45 -22.22
CA SER A 189 -15.37 14.50 -22.56
C SER A 189 -15.96 13.10 -22.73
N LEU A 190 -15.23 12.21 -23.41
CA LEU A 190 -15.61 10.80 -23.56
C LEU A 190 -15.64 10.09 -22.21
N LEU A 191 -14.66 10.33 -21.35
CA LEU A 191 -14.59 9.77 -20.00
C LEU A 191 -15.78 10.22 -19.13
N LEU A 192 -16.11 11.51 -19.14
CA LEU A 192 -17.27 12.06 -18.44
C LEU A 192 -18.57 11.41 -18.94
N ALA A 193 -18.73 11.29 -20.26
CA ALA A 193 -19.89 10.63 -20.86
C ALA A 193 -20.00 9.15 -20.45
N GLN A 194 -18.88 8.40 -20.46
CA GLN A 194 -18.84 7.01 -20.00
C GLN A 194 -19.21 6.89 -18.52
N LEU A 195 -18.72 7.79 -17.68
CA LEU A 195 -19.04 7.82 -16.26
C LEU A 195 -20.48 8.29 -15.99
N GLY A 196 -21.16 8.87 -16.99
CA GLY A 196 -22.50 9.47 -16.86
C GLY A 196 -22.47 10.73 -16.00
N LEU A 197 -21.39 11.50 -16.10
CA LEU A 197 -21.17 12.74 -15.36
C LEU A 197 -21.22 13.93 -16.32
N SER A 198 -21.83 15.02 -15.86
CA SER A 198 -21.76 16.33 -16.51
C SER A 198 -20.99 17.29 -15.60
N PRO A 199 -20.20 18.22 -16.17
CA PRO A 199 -19.62 19.31 -15.39
C PRO A 199 -20.72 20.10 -14.66
N PRO A 200 -20.42 20.65 -13.47
CA PRO A 200 -21.36 21.49 -12.75
C PRO A 200 -21.66 22.77 -13.54
N GLU A 201 -22.79 23.42 -13.23
CA GLU A 201 -23.09 24.74 -13.79
C GLU A 201 -22.02 25.75 -13.35
N GLN A 202 -21.64 26.63 -14.28
CA GLN A 202 -20.64 27.65 -14.00
C GLN A 202 -21.25 28.77 -13.15
N PRO A 203 -20.53 29.26 -12.12
CA PRO A 203 -21.07 30.27 -11.23
C PRO A 203 -21.32 31.59 -11.99
N PRO A 204 -22.32 32.38 -11.56
CA PRO A 204 -22.60 33.67 -12.17
C PRO A 204 -21.41 34.64 -12.00
N PRO A 205 -21.20 35.57 -12.95
CA PRO A 205 -20.17 36.59 -12.84
C PRO A 205 -20.40 37.47 -11.60
N LYS A 206 -19.31 37.84 -10.92
CA LYS A 206 -19.33 38.77 -9.78
C LYS A 206 -18.69 40.08 -10.18
N ILE A 207 -19.24 41.20 -9.71
CA ILE A 207 -18.74 42.55 -9.99
C ILE A 207 -18.14 43.12 -8.72
N TYR A 208 -16.90 43.58 -8.80
CA TYR A 208 -16.17 44.22 -7.71
C TYR A 208 -15.82 45.67 -8.05
N ALA A 209 -15.82 46.54 -7.05
CA ALA A 209 -15.31 47.90 -7.19
C ALA A 209 -13.77 47.90 -7.27
N SER A 210 -13.19 48.92 -7.91
CA SER A 210 -11.74 49.11 -7.98
C SER A 210 -11.11 49.04 -6.59
N GLY A 211 -10.11 48.18 -6.39
CA GLY A 211 -9.38 48.04 -5.13
C GLY A 211 -9.97 47.04 -4.11
N GLN A 212 -11.11 46.41 -4.36
CA GLN A 212 -11.68 45.35 -3.50
C GLN A 212 -11.31 43.92 -3.91
N ILE A 213 -10.39 43.75 -4.87
CA ILE A 213 -9.91 42.43 -5.26
C ILE A 213 -8.96 41.93 -4.16
N GLY A 214 -9.53 41.23 -3.17
CA GLY A 214 -8.77 40.51 -2.17
C GLY A 214 -8.03 39.35 -2.84
N LEU A 215 -6.71 39.48 -2.92
CA LEU A 215 -5.80 38.33 -2.85
C LEU A 215 -5.68 37.89 -1.39
#